data_AF-A0A7C4P402-F1
#
_entry.id   AF-A0A7C4P402-F1
#
_cell.length_a   1.000
_cell.length_b   1.000
_cell.length_c   1.000
_cell.angle_alpha   90.00
_cell.angle_beta   90.00
_cell.angle_gamma   90.00
#
_symmetry.space_group_name_H-M   'P 1'
#
loop_
_entity.id
_entity.type
_entity.pdbx_description
1 polymer ?
#
loop_
_entity_poly.entity_id
_entity_poly.type
_entity_poly.pdbx_seq_one_letter_code
_entity_poly.pdbx_strand_id
1 'polypeptide(L)'
;MKTLNIIAIIILTSCTLFTQSKYLLPCNCQLLEASLDSALNFVGIIEETGSNDGELIVKFLRSVGRKKGEAYCAAGQYYCFYIAALAMNLGLEDIPLKRTGLANAMFDEAKKKGRKVRFFANKHDLIIWRRNSTPFGHTERILETQNAGWVLTIAFNTSQYIKGKGRVEGIFIKRRNIFLPLGKMRVRGIIGFYCK
;
A
#
# COMPACT_ATOMS: atom_id res chain seq x y z
N MET A 1 -2.51 33.22 36.29
CA MET A 1 -3.28 32.91 35.06
C MET A 1 -2.45 32.80 33.77
N LYS A 2 -1.32 33.51 33.59
CA LYS A 2 -0.53 33.42 32.34
C LYS A 2 0.27 32.11 32.17
N THR A 3 0.73 31.50 33.26
CA THR A 3 1.53 30.25 33.26
C THR A 3 0.72 29.00 32.90
N LEU A 4 -0.56 28.95 33.27
CA LEU A 4 -1.45 27.80 32.97
C LEU A 4 -1.73 27.67 31.46
N ASN A 5 -1.87 28.81 30.76
CA ASN A 5 -2.08 28.85 29.32
C ASN A 5 -0.84 28.40 28.53
N ILE A 6 0.37 28.68 29.04
CA ILE A 6 1.62 28.25 28.38
C ILE A 6 1.79 26.73 28.49
N ILE A 7 1.46 26.14 29.64
CA ILE A 7 1.52 24.67 29.83
C ILE A 7 0.52 23.96 28.92
N ALA A 8 -0.71 24.48 28.76
CA ALA A 8 -1.70 23.92 27.84
C ALA A 8 -1.23 23.98 26.37
N ILE A 9 -0.58 25.07 25.95
CA ILE A 9 -0.01 25.21 24.59
C ILE A 9 1.15 24.23 24.35
N ILE A 10 2.00 23.98 25.37
CA ILE A 10 3.12 23.02 25.28
C ILE A 10 2.61 21.56 25.25
N ILE A 11 1.56 21.24 26.00
CA ILE A 11 0.90 19.92 25.97
C ILE A 11 0.18 19.68 24.62
N LEU A 12 -0.43 20.72 24.04
CA LEU A 12 -1.07 20.64 22.72
C LEU A 12 -0.05 20.54 21.56
N THR A 13 1.15 21.12 21.70
CA THR A 13 2.21 21.06 20.66
C THR A 13 3.09 19.82 20.74
N SER A 14 3.09 19.09 21.85
CA SER A 14 3.82 17.80 22.00
C SER A 14 3.04 16.59 21.46
N CYS A 15 1.82 16.80 20.99
CA CYS A 15 1.21 15.89 20.03
C CYS A 15 1.99 16.01 18.72
N THR A 16 3.03 15.19 18.58
CA THR A 16 3.74 14.95 17.31
C THR A 16 2.72 14.46 16.29
N LEU A 17 2.07 15.41 15.62
CA LEU A 17 1.21 15.18 14.48
C LEU A 17 2.10 14.53 13.43
N PHE A 18 2.02 13.21 13.31
CA PHE A 18 2.56 12.50 12.15
C PHE A 18 1.85 13.09 10.94
N THR A 19 2.50 14.06 10.29
CA THR A 19 1.92 14.71 9.12
C THR A 19 1.91 13.67 8.01
N GLN A 20 0.72 13.15 7.71
CA GLN A 20 0.51 12.23 6.62
C GLN A 20 0.84 12.97 5.33
N SER A 21 1.60 12.35 4.43
CA SER A 21 2.06 12.98 3.21
C SER A 21 1.73 12.14 2.00
N LYS A 22 1.40 12.81 0.89
CA LYS A 22 1.16 12.18 -0.41
C LYS A 22 2.24 12.62 -1.38
N TYR A 23 2.79 11.66 -2.12
CA TYR A 23 3.76 11.89 -3.17
C TYR A 23 3.25 11.30 -4.48
N LEU A 24 3.23 12.12 -5.53
CA LEU A 24 2.81 11.71 -6.87
C LEU A 24 4.00 11.27 -7.71
N LEU A 25 3.89 10.10 -8.32
CA LEU A 25 4.85 9.55 -9.28
C LEU A 25 4.28 9.60 -10.70
N PRO A 26 5.10 9.91 -11.72
CA PRO A 26 4.67 9.83 -13.11
C PRO A 26 4.43 8.36 -13.50
N CYS A 27 3.35 8.08 -14.21
CA CYS A 27 3.05 6.74 -14.71
C CYS A 27 2.30 6.84 -16.05
N ASN A 28 2.54 5.89 -16.95
CA ASN A 28 1.71 5.72 -18.14
C ASN A 28 0.27 5.35 -17.71
N CYS A 29 -0.75 6.07 -18.20
CA CYS A 29 -2.14 5.86 -17.75
C CYS A 29 -2.64 4.44 -18.04
N GLN A 30 -2.30 3.90 -19.21
CA GLN A 30 -2.72 2.55 -19.61
C GLN A 30 -2.05 1.49 -18.72
N LEU A 31 -0.78 1.68 -18.38
CA LEU A 31 -0.08 0.83 -17.41
C LEU A 31 -0.74 0.91 -16.02
N LEU A 32 -1.16 2.11 -15.60
CA LEU A 32 -1.81 2.30 -14.31
C LEU A 32 -3.15 1.56 -14.25
N GLU A 33 -4.01 1.67 -15.26
CA GLU A 33 -5.28 0.92 -15.31
C GLU A 33 -5.04 -0.59 -15.47
N ALA A 34 -4.20 -1.02 -16.40
CA ALA A 34 -3.90 -2.45 -16.62
C ALA A 34 -3.30 -3.14 -15.38
N SER A 35 -2.52 -2.40 -14.58
CA SER A 35 -2.03 -2.91 -13.29
C SER A 35 -3.12 -2.97 -12.23
N LEU A 36 -4.17 -2.14 -12.28
CA LEU A 36 -5.34 -2.29 -11.40
C LEU A 36 -6.14 -3.54 -11.79
N ASP A 37 -6.37 -3.73 -13.09
CA ASP A 37 -7.08 -4.90 -13.62
C ASP A 37 -6.37 -6.19 -13.24
N SER A 38 -5.03 -6.19 -13.34
CA SER A 38 -4.17 -7.25 -12.83
C SER A 38 -4.39 -7.53 -11.34
N ALA A 39 -4.46 -6.49 -10.50
CA ALA A 39 -4.68 -6.64 -9.07
C ALA A 39 -6.07 -7.21 -8.76
N LEU A 40 -7.11 -6.80 -9.52
CA LEU A 40 -8.47 -7.31 -9.37
C LEU A 40 -8.57 -8.80 -9.71
N ASN A 41 -7.86 -9.26 -10.75
CA ASN A 41 -7.81 -10.68 -11.12
C ASN A 41 -7.21 -11.58 -10.03
N PHE A 42 -6.45 -11.02 -9.09
CA PHE A 42 -5.88 -11.78 -7.98
C PHE A 42 -6.77 -11.78 -6.73
N VAL A 43 -7.84 -10.98 -6.68
CA VAL A 43 -8.76 -10.97 -5.54
C VAL A 43 -9.42 -12.34 -5.37
N GLY A 44 -9.41 -12.84 -4.13
CA GLY A 44 -9.96 -14.14 -3.78
C GLY A 44 -8.92 -15.28 -3.79
N ILE A 45 -7.70 -15.02 -4.25
CA ILE A 45 -6.61 -16.00 -4.13
C ILE A 45 -6.20 -16.12 -2.66
N ILE A 46 -6.17 -17.37 -2.19
CA ILE A 46 -5.84 -17.76 -0.83
C ILE A 46 -4.47 -18.43 -0.84
N GLU A 47 -3.68 -18.19 0.20
CA GLU A 47 -2.44 -18.92 0.46
C GLU A 47 -2.68 -20.43 0.56
N GLU A 48 -1.69 -21.22 0.13
CA GLU A 48 -1.81 -22.69 0.11
C GLU A 48 -1.93 -23.27 1.53
N THR A 49 -1.11 -22.77 2.46
CA THR A 49 -1.12 -23.19 3.86
C THR A 49 -1.37 -22.05 4.85
N GLY A 50 -1.50 -20.80 4.36
CA GLY A 50 -1.58 -19.61 5.22
C GLY A 50 -0.22 -19.14 5.76
N SER A 51 0.87 -19.57 5.12
CA SER A 51 2.25 -19.24 5.51
C SER A 51 3.00 -18.50 4.39
N ASN A 52 2.34 -17.53 3.75
CA ASN A 52 2.85 -16.74 2.62
C ASN A 52 3.37 -17.62 1.47
N ASP A 53 2.52 -18.51 0.99
CA ASP A 53 2.85 -19.55 0.01
C ASP A 53 1.80 -19.77 -1.07
N GLY A 54 2.03 -20.75 -1.94
CA GLY A 54 1.32 -20.93 -3.21
C GLY A 54 2.12 -20.41 -4.40
N GLU A 55 1.93 -21.04 -5.56
CA GLU A 55 2.71 -20.77 -6.78
C GLU A 55 2.70 -19.27 -7.16
N LEU A 56 1.52 -18.65 -7.11
CA LEU A 56 1.37 -17.25 -7.49
C LEU A 56 2.04 -16.30 -6.49
N ILE A 57 1.93 -16.58 -5.18
CA ILE A 57 2.58 -15.77 -4.15
C ILE A 57 4.10 -15.84 -4.28
N VAL A 58 4.63 -17.02 -4.64
CA VAL A 58 6.05 -17.17 -4.97
C VAL A 58 6.44 -16.33 -6.20
N LYS A 59 5.57 -16.22 -7.22
CA LYS A 59 5.81 -15.32 -8.38
C LYS A 59 5.88 -13.85 -7.95
N PHE A 60 4.99 -13.39 -7.06
CA PHE A 60 5.03 -12.03 -6.52
C PHE A 60 6.36 -11.76 -5.82
N LEU A 61 6.76 -12.65 -4.90
CA LEU A 61 7.98 -12.52 -4.12
C LEU A 61 9.23 -12.51 -5.02
N ARG A 62 9.31 -13.43 -5.98
CA ARG A 62 10.42 -13.48 -6.94
C ARG A 62 10.54 -12.21 -7.78
N SER A 63 9.42 -11.57 -8.12
CA SER A 63 9.43 -10.32 -8.90
C SER A 63 10.21 -9.20 -8.22
N VAL A 64 10.35 -9.23 -6.90
CA VAL A 64 11.10 -8.25 -6.09
C VAL A 64 12.30 -8.86 -5.35
N GLY A 65 12.74 -10.06 -5.75
CA GLY A 65 13.92 -10.74 -5.19
C GLY A 65 13.73 -11.30 -3.78
N ARG A 66 12.49 -11.67 -3.41
CA ARG A 66 12.12 -12.22 -2.09
C ARG A 66 11.85 -13.72 -2.18
N LYS A 67 11.89 -14.40 -1.02
CA LYS A 67 11.72 -15.85 -0.91
C LYS A 67 10.34 -16.21 -0.36
N LYS A 68 9.87 -17.43 -0.65
CA LYS A 68 8.66 -18.04 -0.08
C LYS A 68 8.66 -17.87 1.45
N GLY A 69 7.49 -17.59 2.04
CA GLY A 69 7.34 -17.36 3.47
C GLY A 69 7.49 -15.89 3.89
N GLU A 70 8.08 -15.03 3.05
CA GLU A 70 8.14 -13.59 3.31
C GLU A 70 6.80 -12.89 3.00
N ALA A 71 6.52 -11.78 3.69
CA ALA A 71 5.35 -10.95 3.43
C ALA A 71 5.37 -10.40 2.00
N TYR A 72 4.23 -10.45 1.32
CA TYR A 72 4.12 -10.14 -0.12
C TYR A 72 3.21 -8.95 -0.44
N CYS A 73 2.80 -8.13 0.54
CA CYS A 73 1.91 -7.00 0.27
C CYS A 73 2.48 -6.03 -0.78
N ALA A 74 3.72 -5.58 -0.60
CA ALA A 74 4.41 -4.72 -1.56
C ALA A 74 4.82 -5.47 -2.84
N ALA A 75 5.24 -6.73 -2.70
CA ALA A 75 5.61 -7.58 -3.83
C ALA A 75 4.45 -7.80 -4.80
N GLY A 76 3.25 -8.06 -4.29
CA GLY A 76 2.03 -8.23 -5.07
C GLY A 76 1.62 -6.96 -5.80
N GLN A 77 1.67 -5.80 -5.13
CA GLN A 77 1.42 -4.51 -5.78
C GLN A 77 2.41 -4.24 -6.91
N TYR A 78 3.71 -4.46 -6.69
CA TYR A 78 4.73 -4.33 -7.73
C TYR A 78 4.49 -5.31 -8.89
N TYR A 79 4.15 -6.56 -8.59
CA TYR A 79 3.92 -7.59 -9.59
C TYR A 79 2.78 -7.23 -10.55
N CYS A 80 1.73 -6.57 -10.05
CA CYS A 80 0.63 -6.09 -10.89
C CYS A 80 1.10 -5.09 -11.95
N PHE A 81 2.03 -4.19 -11.60
CA PHE A 81 2.67 -3.30 -12.59
C PHE A 81 3.60 -4.08 -13.51
N TYR A 82 4.35 -5.05 -12.98
CA TYR A 82 5.28 -5.85 -13.76
C TYR A 82 4.60 -6.64 -14.88
N ILE A 83 3.53 -7.37 -14.58
CA ILE A 83 2.83 -8.16 -15.60
C ILE A 83 2.09 -7.28 -16.61
N ALA A 84 1.54 -6.14 -16.17
CA ALA A 84 0.93 -5.17 -17.07
C ALA A 84 1.97 -4.54 -18.01
N ALA A 85 3.16 -4.18 -17.50
CA ALA A 85 4.26 -3.67 -18.31
C ALA A 85 4.71 -4.70 -19.36
N LEU A 86 4.88 -5.96 -18.96
CA LEU A 86 5.22 -7.04 -19.89
C LEU A 86 4.17 -7.21 -20.99
N ALA A 87 2.88 -7.20 -20.65
CA ALA A 87 1.80 -7.34 -21.62
C ALA A 87 1.75 -6.17 -22.64
N MET A 88 2.27 -5.01 -22.25
CA MET A 88 2.34 -3.80 -23.07
C MET A 88 3.69 -3.62 -23.79
N ASN A 89 4.62 -4.58 -23.68
CA ASN A 89 6.00 -4.46 -24.17
C ASN A 89 6.76 -3.24 -23.60
N LEU A 90 6.50 -2.90 -22.34
CA LEU A 90 7.18 -1.83 -21.61
C LEU A 90 8.36 -2.38 -20.79
N GLY A 91 9.33 -1.51 -20.50
CA GLY A 91 10.50 -1.86 -19.70
C GLY A 91 10.26 -1.79 -18.20
N LEU A 92 11.24 -2.24 -17.40
CA LEU A 92 11.17 -2.16 -15.94
C LEU A 92 11.22 -0.71 -15.43
N GLU A 93 11.84 0.18 -16.20
CA GLU A 93 11.94 1.61 -15.98
C GLU A 93 10.60 2.36 -16.11
N ASP A 94 9.61 1.76 -16.78
CA ASP A 94 8.26 2.31 -16.88
C ASP A 94 7.42 2.06 -15.63
N ILE A 95 7.83 1.10 -14.79
CA ILE A 95 7.16 0.81 -13.52
C ILE A 95 7.49 1.93 -12.53
N PRO A 96 6.48 2.71 -12.06
CA PRO A 96 6.74 3.87 -11.20
C PRO A 96 7.22 3.48 -9.80
N LEU A 97 6.97 2.25 -9.39
CA LEU A 97 7.24 1.76 -8.04
C LEU A 97 8.67 1.22 -7.91
N LYS A 98 9.25 1.40 -6.73
CA LYS A 98 10.47 0.70 -6.36
C LYS A 98 10.24 -0.81 -6.37
N ARG A 99 11.14 -1.54 -7.03
CA ARG A 99 11.23 -3.01 -6.95
C ARG A 99 11.68 -3.44 -5.55
N THR A 100 10.74 -3.73 -4.65
CA THR A 100 11.03 -4.13 -3.26
C THR A 100 9.86 -4.87 -2.60
N GLY A 101 10.16 -5.72 -1.62
CA GLY A 101 9.16 -6.37 -0.75
C GLY A 101 8.73 -5.52 0.45
N LEU A 102 9.26 -4.31 0.62
CA LEU A 102 8.99 -3.45 1.78
C LEU A 102 8.14 -2.23 1.41
N ALA A 103 6.92 -2.14 1.93
CA ALA A 103 6.00 -1.02 1.70
C ALA A 103 6.62 0.35 2.07
N ASN A 104 7.32 0.41 3.21
CA ASN A 104 8.00 1.64 3.62
C ASN A 104 9.13 2.04 2.66
N ALA A 105 9.87 1.09 2.10
CA ALA A 105 10.91 1.38 1.13
C ALA A 105 10.34 1.90 -0.20
N MET A 106 9.14 1.45 -0.61
CA MET A 106 8.41 2.06 -1.74
C MET A 106 8.09 3.52 -1.45
N PHE A 107 7.61 3.82 -0.23
CA PHE A 107 7.29 5.19 0.17
C PHE A 107 8.52 6.09 0.25
N ASP A 108 9.64 5.59 0.78
CA ASP A 108 10.90 6.31 0.84
C ASP A 108 11.40 6.70 -0.56
N GLU A 109 11.22 5.83 -1.54
CA GLU A 109 11.52 6.13 -2.94
C GLU A 109 10.57 7.16 -3.53
N ALA A 110 9.27 7.00 -3.28
CA ALA A 110 8.26 7.95 -3.74
C ALA A 110 8.49 9.36 -3.18
N LYS A 111 8.94 9.46 -1.93
CA LYS A 111 9.32 10.72 -1.30
C LYS A 111 10.53 11.38 -1.97
N LYS A 112 11.49 10.59 -2.48
CA LYS A 112 12.70 11.10 -3.15
C LYS A 112 12.43 11.56 -4.59
N LYS A 113 11.60 10.82 -5.32
CA LYS A 113 11.37 11.03 -6.76
C LYS A 113 10.07 11.78 -7.09
N GLY A 114 9.09 11.69 -6.21
CA GLY A 114 7.74 12.18 -6.45
C GLY A 114 7.52 13.62 -6.00
N ARG A 115 6.46 14.23 -6.54
CA ARG A 115 6.01 15.56 -6.14
C ARG A 115 5.13 15.47 -4.90
N LYS A 116 5.50 16.15 -3.82
CA LYS A 116 4.64 16.25 -2.62
C LYS A 116 3.36 17.03 -2.97
N VAL A 117 2.21 16.49 -2.59
CA VAL A 117 0.90 17.14 -2.77
C VAL A 117 0.07 17.08 -1.49
N ARG A 118 -1.10 17.73 -1.49
CA ARG A 118 -2.05 17.65 -0.39
C ARG A 118 -2.48 16.21 -0.14
N PHE A 119 -2.62 15.85 1.13
CA PHE A 119 -2.98 14.50 1.54
C PHE A 119 -4.46 14.23 1.25
N PHE A 120 -4.73 13.63 0.10
CA PHE A 120 -6.05 13.14 -0.30
C PHE A 120 -5.89 11.79 -1.00
N ALA A 121 -6.69 10.82 -0.58
CA ALA A 121 -6.80 9.53 -1.25
C ALA A 121 -7.58 9.66 -2.56
N ASN A 122 -7.14 8.95 -3.58
CA ASN A 122 -7.77 8.81 -4.89
C ASN A 122 -7.73 7.33 -5.31
N LYS A 123 -8.55 6.93 -6.30
CA LYS A 123 -8.38 5.67 -7.01
C LYS A 123 -6.91 5.52 -7.46
N HIS A 124 -6.40 4.29 -7.41
CA HIS A 124 -5.03 3.86 -7.72
C HIS A 124 -3.96 4.17 -6.69
N ASP A 125 -4.20 5.10 -5.77
CA ASP A 125 -3.22 5.41 -4.73
C ASP A 125 -2.85 4.16 -3.90
N LEU A 126 -1.59 4.04 -3.48
CA LEU A 126 -1.16 3.06 -2.50
C LEU A 126 -1.10 3.72 -1.12
N ILE A 127 -1.85 3.16 -0.17
CA ILE A 127 -1.78 3.57 1.24
C ILE A 127 -0.61 2.84 1.86
N ILE A 128 0.28 3.57 2.53
CA ILE A 128 1.43 2.99 3.20
C ILE A 128 1.24 3.09 4.70
N TRP A 129 1.14 1.95 5.38
CA TRP A 129 1.14 1.87 6.83
C TRP A 129 2.54 1.55 7.35
N ARG A 130 2.87 2.09 8.52
CA ARG A 130 4.13 1.82 9.22
C ARG A 130 3.88 1.30 10.62
N ARG A 131 4.64 0.27 11.02
CA ARG A 131 4.67 -0.23 12.40
C ARG A 131 5.72 0.54 13.19
N ASN A 132 5.28 1.50 14.00
CA ASN A 132 6.15 2.36 14.82
C ASN A 132 7.33 2.94 14.02
N SER A 133 8.54 2.87 14.54
CA SER A 133 9.78 3.30 13.86
C SER A 133 10.43 2.20 13.00
N THR A 134 9.84 1.01 12.89
CA THR A 134 10.45 -0.12 12.16
C THR A 134 10.40 0.10 10.63
N PRO A 135 11.24 -0.63 9.85
CA PRO A 135 11.12 -0.68 8.40
C PRO A 135 9.87 -1.45 7.94
N PHE A 136 9.22 -2.22 8.82
CA PHE A 136 8.05 -3.03 8.49
C PHE A 136 6.78 -2.18 8.40
N GLY A 137 5.92 -2.57 7.47
CA GLY A 137 4.71 -1.84 7.15
C GLY A 137 3.79 -2.68 6.29
N HIS A 138 2.74 -2.05 5.80
CA HIS A 138 1.76 -2.67 4.92
C HIS A 138 1.43 -1.72 3.77
N THR A 139 0.98 -2.27 2.65
CA THR A 139 0.47 -1.47 1.53
C THR A 139 -0.75 -2.11 0.92
N GLU A 140 -1.70 -1.28 0.53
CA GLU A 140 -2.94 -1.67 -0.15
C GLU A 140 -3.26 -0.60 -1.19
N ARG A 141 -3.78 -1.02 -2.34
CA ARG A 141 -4.15 -0.13 -3.45
C ARG A 141 -5.60 0.30 -3.31
N ILE A 142 -5.88 1.60 -3.42
CA ILE A 142 -7.23 2.14 -3.38
C ILE A 142 -7.95 1.84 -4.69
N LEU A 143 -9.08 1.15 -4.55
CA LEU A 143 -10.04 0.91 -5.62
C LEU A 143 -11.05 2.06 -5.71
N GLU A 144 -11.54 2.53 -4.56
CA GLU A 144 -12.59 3.54 -4.48
C GLU A 144 -12.42 4.39 -3.20
N THR A 145 -12.72 5.68 -3.31
CA THR A 145 -12.76 6.61 -2.17
C THR A 145 -14.20 6.82 -1.70
N GLN A 146 -14.37 6.92 -0.38
CA GLN A 146 -15.64 7.14 0.28
C GLN A 146 -15.54 8.35 1.21
N ASN A 147 -16.68 8.73 1.80
CA ASN A 147 -16.75 9.86 2.73
C ASN A 147 -15.91 9.62 4.00
N ALA A 148 -15.49 10.71 4.66
CA ALA A 148 -14.81 10.70 5.95
C ALA A 148 -13.51 9.84 6.00
N GLY A 149 -12.78 9.78 4.88
CA GLY A 149 -11.50 9.06 4.78
C GLY A 149 -11.62 7.54 4.64
N TRP A 150 -12.84 7.02 4.48
CA TRP A 150 -13.06 5.62 4.14
C TRP A 150 -12.66 5.35 2.68
N VAL A 151 -12.12 4.16 2.43
CA VAL A 151 -11.67 3.70 1.11
C VAL A 151 -11.88 2.20 0.99
N LEU A 152 -12.17 1.72 -0.22
CA LEU A 152 -12.06 0.32 -0.58
C LEU A 152 -10.68 0.08 -1.19
N THR A 153 -10.02 -0.99 -0.76
CA THR A 153 -8.67 -1.32 -1.17
C THR A 153 -8.55 -2.75 -1.65
N ILE A 154 -7.57 -3.02 -2.51
CA ILE A 154 -7.08 -4.36 -2.82
C ILE A 154 -5.87 -4.61 -1.92
N ALA A 155 -6.02 -5.57 -1.01
CA ALA A 155 -5.06 -5.87 0.04
C ALA A 155 -4.45 -7.25 -0.20
N PHE A 156 -3.15 -7.28 -0.51
CA PHE A 156 -2.36 -8.49 -0.59
C PHE A 156 -1.80 -8.82 0.79
N ASN A 157 -1.65 -10.11 1.11
CA ASN A 157 -1.15 -10.58 2.40
C ASN A 157 -1.99 -10.06 3.57
N THR A 158 -3.28 -10.37 3.52
CA THR A 158 -4.25 -10.01 4.56
C THR A 158 -5.20 -11.17 4.84
N SER A 159 -5.90 -11.09 5.96
CA SER A 159 -6.80 -12.15 6.40
C SER A 159 -8.26 -11.88 6.04
N GLN A 160 -9.04 -12.93 5.86
CA GLN A 160 -10.50 -12.88 5.75
C GLN A 160 -11.13 -14.10 6.40
N TYR A 161 -12.30 -13.91 7.03
CA TYR A 161 -13.14 -15.03 7.42
C TYR A 161 -14.00 -15.48 6.24
N ILE A 162 -13.92 -16.75 5.88
CA ILE A 162 -14.74 -17.38 4.85
C ILE A 162 -15.60 -18.46 5.51
N LYS A 163 -16.91 -18.41 5.25
CA LYS A 163 -17.87 -19.40 5.78
C LYS A 163 -17.43 -20.81 5.38
N GLY A 164 -17.32 -21.71 6.36
CA GLY A 164 -16.88 -23.09 6.15
C GLY A 164 -15.37 -23.32 6.08
N LYS A 165 -14.53 -22.26 5.98
CA LYS A 165 -13.06 -22.37 6.01
C LYS A 165 -12.41 -21.68 7.21
N GLY A 166 -13.15 -20.82 7.91
CA GLY A 166 -12.60 -20.02 9.02
C GLY A 166 -11.76 -18.86 8.52
N ARG A 167 -10.72 -18.48 9.27
CA ARG A 167 -9.80 -17.41 8.88
C ARG A 167 -8.78 -17.94 7.88
N VAL A 168 -8.68 -17.27 6.75
CA VAL A 168 -7.69 -17.55 5.70
C VAL A 168 -6.84 -16.31 5.42
N GLU A 169 -5.64 -16.51 4.89
CA GLU A 169 -4.72 -15.44 4.46
C GLU A 169 -4.63 -15.42 2.93
N GLY A 170 -4.54 -14.23 2.33
CA GLY A 170 -4.62 -14.09 0.88
C GLY A 170 -4.79 -12.65 0.39
N ILE A 171 -5.48 -12.51 -0.73
CA ILE A 171 -5.69 -11.24 -1.43
C ILE A 171 -7.18 -10.92 -1.44
N PHE A 172 -7.55 -9.81 -0.83
CA PHE A 172 -8.96 -9.50 -0.60
C PHE A 172 -9.25 -8.01 -0.75
N ILE A 173 -10.50 -7.69 -1.06
CA ILE A 173 -11.00 -6.32 -0.95
C ILE A 173 -11.20 -6.00 0.52
N LYS A 174 -10.69 -4.84 0.96
CA LYS A 174 -10.81 -4.37 2.35
C LYS A 174 -11.36 -2.95 2.40
N ARG A 175 -12.21 -2.70 3.39
CA ARG A 175 -12.62 -1.35 3.74
C ARG A 175 -11.66 -0.81 4.80
N ARG A 176 -11.01 0.32 4.53
CA ARG A 176 -10.04 0.98 5.41
C ARG A 176 -10.44 2.43 5.64
N ASN A 177 -9.96 3.02 6.73
CA ASN A 177 -10.01 4.46 6.92
C ASN A 177 -8.58 4.99 6.99
N ILE A 178 -8.24 5.98 6.16
CA ILE A 178 -6.88 6.52 6.05
C ILE A 178 -6.46 7.39 7.24
N PHE A 179 -7.40 7.73 8.12
CA PHE A 179 -7.15 8.46 9.36
C PHE A 179 -7.10 7.54 10.59
N LEU A 180 -7.42 6.25 10.44
CA LEU A 180 -7.41 5.27 11.52
C LEU A 180 -6.22 4.30 11.41
N PRO A 181 -5.74 3.75 12.54
CA PRO A 181 -4.70 2.74 12.53
C PRO A 181 -5.18 1.40 11.95
N LEU A 182 -4.25 0.62 11.42
CA LEU A 182 -4.44 -0.78 11.04
C LEU A 182 -3.71 -1.65 12.08
N GLY A 183 -4.45 -2.12 13.09
CA GLY A 183 -3.86 -2.79 14.25
C GLY A 183 -2.84 -1.88 14.96
N LYS A 184 -1.58 -2.33 15.07
CA LYS A 184 -0.48 -1.55 15.65
C LYS A 184 0.22 -0.61 14.65
N MET A 185 -0.31 -0.46 13.44
CA MET A 185 0.27 0.38 12.39
C MET A 185 -0.53 1.66 12.18
N ARG A 186 0.16 2.74 11.80
CA ARG A 186 -0.46 4.02 11.44
C ARG A 186 -0.16 4.34 9.98
N VAL A 187 -1.04 5.10 9.33
CA VAL A 187 -0.79 5.58 7.98
C VAL A 187 0.44 6.50 8.00
N ARG A 188 1.46 6.10 7.25
CA ARG A 188 2.68 6.88 7.02
C ARG A 188 2.45 7.92 5.93
N GLY A 189 1.77 7.53 4.87
CA GLY A 189 1.47 8.38 3.74
C GLY A 189 0.85 7.62 2.58
N ILE A 190 0.71 8.31 1.45
CA ILE A 190 0.14 7.78 0.22
C ILE A 190 1.15 7.95 -0.92
N ILE A 191 1.30 6.91 -1.73
CA ILE A 191 1.93 7.01 -3.05
C ILE A 191 0.79 7.14 -4.06
N GLY A 192 0.72 8.27 -4.77
CA GLY A 192 -0.23 8.45 -5.86
C GLY A 192 0.46 8.52 -7.20
N PHE A 193 -0.34 8.58 -8.26
CA PHE A 193 0.14 8.58 -9.63
C PHE A 193 -0.48 9.73 -10.42
N TYR A 194 0.24 10.21 -11.42
CA TYR A 194 -0.29 11.09 -12.45
C TYR A 194 0.13 10.60 -13.83
N CYS A 195 -0.76 10.78 -14.79
CA CYS A 195 -0.50 10.48 -16.19
C CYS A 195 0.63 11.36 -16.73
N LYS A 196 1.68 10.73 -17.26
CA LYS A 196 2.72 11.37 -18.07
C LYS A 196 2.49 11.12 -19.55
#